data_AF-M0ZW67-F1
#
_entry.id   AF-M0ZW67-F1
#
_cell.length_a   1.000
_cell.length_b   1.000
_cell.length_c   1.000
_cell.angle_alpha   90.00
_cell.angle_beta   90.00
_cell.angle_gamma   90.00
#
_symmetry.space_group_name_H-M   'P 1'
#
loop_
_entity.id
_entity.type
_entity.pdbx_description
1 polymer ?
#
loop_
_entity_poly.entity_id
_entity_poly.type
_entity_poly.pdbx_seq_one_letter_code
_entity_poly.pdbx_strand_id
1 'polypeptide(L)'
;MAKKYGADITVVVIDEKEKEAYPEHETQLASIRWHLSEGGYQEFKLLERLGEGSKPTAIIGEIADDMNLDMVVMSMEAIHSKHVDANLLAEFIPCPVLLLPL
;
A
#
# COMPACT_ATOMS: atom_id res chain seq x y z
N MET A 1 11.62 -6.51 -7.71
CA MET A 1 12.31 -7.07 -6.53
C MET A 1 11.74 -8.43 -6.17
N ALA A 2 10.44 -8.55 -5.95
CA ALA A 2 9.78 -9.81 -5.62
C ALA A 2 10.15 -10.99 -6.53
N LYS A 3 10.05 -10.89 -7.87
CA LYS A 3 10.40 -11.97 -8.80
C LYS A 3 11.88 -12.39 -8.73
N LYS A 4 12.78 -11.43 -8.49
CA LYS A 4 14.22 -11.71 -8.44
C LYS A 4 14.63 -12.38 -7.14
N TYR A 5 13.97 -12.03 -6.03
CA TYR A 5 14.33 -12.47 -4.69
C TYR A 5 13.33 -13.45 -4.05
N GLY A 6 12.26 -13.82 -4.77
CA GLY A 6 11.21 -14.70 -4.24
C GLY A 6 10.44 -14.09 -3.07
N ALA A 7 10.33 -12.76 -3.00
CA ALA A 7 9.67 -12.08 -1.89
C ALA A 7 8.15 -12.09 -2.06
N ASP A 8 7.44 -12.25 -0.94
CA ASP A 8 5.99 -12.13 -0.87
C ASP A 8 5.55 -10.69 -1.12
N ILE A 9 4.40 -10.54 -1.79
CA ILE A 9 3.81 -9.22 -2.05
C ILE A 9 2.51 -9.11 -1.27
N THR A 10 2.40 -8.01 -0.52
CA THR A 10 1.13 -7.54 0.03
C THR A 10 0.87 -6.16 -0.53
N VAL A 11 -0.29 -5.98 -1.17
CA VAL A 11 -0.77 -4.68 -1.64
C VAL A 11 -1.84 -4.18 -0.69
N VAL A 12 -1.68 -2.95 -0.22
CA VAL A 12 -2.62 -2.30 0.69
C VAL A 12 -3.29 -1.14 -0.04
N VAL A 13 -4.61 -1.12 -0.06
CA VAL A 13 -5.42 -0.02 -0.58
C VAL A 13 -6.00 0.72 0.63
N ILE A 14 -5.62 1.98 0.79
CA ILE A 14 -6.05 2.83 1.89
C ILE A 14 -6.86 3.98 1.30
N ASP A 15 -8.08 4.18 1.81
CA ASP A 15 -8.90 5.34 1.48
C ASP A 15 -9.72 5.76 2.71
N GLU A 16 -9.97 7.07 2.82
CA GLU A 16 -10.80 7.64 3.88
C GLU A 16 -12.27 7.32 3.69
N LYS A 17 -12.73 7.10 2.45
CA LYS A 17 -14.12 6.79 2.16
C LYS A 17 -14.37 5.29 2.26
N GLU A 18 -15.59 4.96 2.65
CA GLU A 18 -16.06 3.57 2.65
C GLU A 18 -16.24 3.04 1.22
N LYS A 19 -16.20 1.72 1.08
CA LYS A 19 -16.38 1.00 -0.19
C LYS A 19 -17.63 1.45 -0.96
N GLU A 20 -18.71 1.73 -0.24
CA GLU A 20 -20.02 2.13 -0.81
C GLU A 20 -19.99 3.51 -1.48
N ALA A 21 -19.04 4.37 -1.09
CA ALA A 21 -18.85 5.68 -1.69
C ALA A 21 -18.02 5.65 -2.99
N TYR A 22 -17.41 4.49 -3.33
CA TYR A 22 -16.61 4.31 -4.54
C TYR A 22 -17.29 3.34 -5.52
N PRO A 23 -18.08 3.85 -6.48
CA PRO A 23 -18.74 3.00 -7.48
C PRO A 23 -17.75 2.24 -8.38
N GLU A 24 -16.51 2.73 -8.52
CA GLU A 24 -15.46 2.12 -9.35
C GLU A 24 -14.45 1.27 -8.54
N HIS A 25 -14.73 1.01 -7.26
CA HIS A 25 -13.80 0.32 -6.37
C HIS A 25 -13.39 -1.06 -6.90
N GLU A 26 -14.36 -1.86 -7.34
CA GLU A 26 -14.10 -3.19 -7.91
C GLU A 26 -13.26 -3.12 -9.20
N THR A 27 -13.45 -2.08 -10.01
CA THR A 27 -12.64 -1.85 -11.21
C THR A 27 -11.20 -1.51 -10.86
N GLN A 28 -10.98 -0.70 -9.82
CA GLN A 28 -9.64 -0.38 -9.33
C GLN A 28 -8.92 -1.62 -8.80
N LEU A 29 -9.58 -2.43 -7.96
CA LEU A 29 -9.01 -3.68 -7.45
C LEU A 29 -8.72 -4.65 -8.61
N ALA A 30 -9.63 -4.79 -9.57
CA ALA A 30 -9.40 -5.61 -10.76
C ALA A 30 -8.18 -5.13 -11.57
N SER A 31 -8.02 -3.82 -11.72
CA SER A 31 -6.86 -3.22 -12.39
C SER A 31 -5.56 -3.56 -11.67
N ILE A 32 -5.50 -3.41 -10.34
CA ILE A 32 -4.32 -3.79 -9.53
C ILE A 32 -3.98 -5.26 -9.73
N ARG A 33 -4.99 -6.15 -9.64
CA ARG A 33 -4.78 -7.60 -9.81
C ARG A 33 -4.27 -7.93 -11.21
N TRP A 34 -4.80 -7.27 -12.23
CA TRP A 34 -4.37 -7.47 -13.61
C TRP A 34 -2.91 -7.05 -13.81
N HIS A 35 -2.51 -5.87 -13.32
CA HIS A 35 -1.11 -5.40 -13.46
C HIS A 35 -0.11 -6.31 -12.75
N LEU A 36 -0.46 -6.84 -11.57
CA LEU A 36 0.39 -7.81 -10.86
C LEU A 36 0.47 -9.15 -11.60
N SER A 37 -0.64 -9.60 -12.18
CA SER A 37 -0.70 -10.83 -12.97
C SER A 37 0.16 -10.73 -14.23
N GLU A 38 0.11 -9.60 -14.94
CA GLU A 38 0.99 -9.31 -16.09
C GLU A 38 2.48 -9.30 -15.68
N GLY A 39 2.77 -8.86 -14.45
CA GLY A 39 4.11 -8.96 -13.84
C GLY A 39 4.55 -10.39 -13.49
N GLY A 40 3.66 -11.37 -13.63
CA GLY A 40 3.88 -12.77 -13.29
C GLY A 40 3.64 -13.10 -11.81
N TYR A 41 2.92 -12.26 -11.06
CA TYR A 41 2.59 -12.50 -9.66
C TYR A 41 1.11 -12.87 -9.53
N GLN A 42 0.86 -14.12 -9.16
CA GLN A 42 -0.50 -14.63 -8.93
C GLN A 42 -0.79 -14.84 -7.44
N GLU A 43 0.26 -15.00 -6.63
CA GLU A 43 0.16 -15.17 -5.18
C GLU A 43 0.59 -13.86 -4.50
N PHE A 44 -0.40 -13.02 -4.19
CA PHE A 44 -0.20 -11.82 -3.39
C PHE A 44 -1.42 -11.60 -2.50
N LYS A 45 -1.19 -10.96 -1.35
CA LYS A 45 -2.27 -10.52 -0.46
C LYS A 45 -2.73 -9.13 -0.92
N LEU A 46 -4.04 -8.93 -0.93
CA LEU A 46 -4.65 -7.62 -1.16
C LEU A 46 -5.43 -7.26 0.10
N LEU A 47 -5.04 -6.17 0.75
CA LEU A 47 -5.68 -5.66 1.96
C LEU A 47 -6.37 -4.34 1.64
N GLU A 48 -7.59 -4.20 2.10
CA GLU A 48 -8.38 -2.98 1.99
C GLU A 48 -8.52 -2.37 3.40
N ARG A 49 -8.23 -1.08 3.52
CA ARG A 49 -8.37 -0.26 4.72
C ARG A 49 -9.14 0.99 4.33
N LEU A 50 -10.45 0.84 4.23
CA LEU A 50 -11.38 1.84 3.71
C LEU A 50 -12.24 2.35 4.86
N GLY A 51 -12.43 3.66 4.96
CA GLY A 51 -13.26 4.25 6.01
C GLY A 51 -12.59 4.35 7.39
N GLU A 52 -11.31 3.98 7.51
CA GLU A 52 -10.56 4.00 8.78
C GLU A 52 -10.05 5.42 9.16
N GLY A 53 -10.49 6.45 8.44
CA GLY A 53 -10.19 7.86 8.70
C GLY A 53 -8.85 8.35 8.10
N SER A 54 -8.53 9.64 8.32
CA SER A 54 -7.42 10.35 7.65
C SER A 54 -6.03 10.08 8.26
N LYS A 55 -5.72 8.83 8.60
CA LYS A 55 -4.37 8.46 9.10
C LYS A 55 -3.70 7.35 8.30
N PRO A 56 -3.44 7.54 6.99
CA PRO A 56 -2.77 6.52 6.17
C PRO A 56 -1.41 6.09 6.73
N THR A 57 -0.63 7.01 7.30
CA THR A 57 0.69 6.66 7.86
C THR A 57 0.59 5.69 9.04
N ALA A 58 -0.42 5.83 9.89
CA ALA A 58 -0.62 4.94 11.03
C ALA A 58 -1.02 3.54 10.55
N ILE A 59 -1.96 3.47 9.60
CA ILE A 59 -2.40 2.21 8.98
C ILE A 59 -1.22 1.47 8.33
N ILE A 60 -0.34 2.19 7.62
CA ILE A 60 0.87 1.58 7.03
C ILE A 60 1.78 1.02 8.13
N GLY A 61 1.99 1.76 9.22
CA GLY A 61 2.82 1.31 10.35
C GLY A 61 2.26 0.08 11.05
N GLU A 62 0.96 0.07 11.34
CA GLU A 62 0.25 -1.06 11.96
C GLU A 62 0.35 -2.31 11.10
N ILE A 63 0.08 -2.21 9.79
CA ILE A 63 0.21 -3.36 8.88
C ILE A 63 1.66 -3.84 8.77
N ALA A 64 2.62 -2.92 8.71
CA ALA A 64 4.03 -3.27 8.65
C ALA A 64 4.49 -4.03 9.89
N ASP A 65 4.01 -3.64 11.07
CA ASP A 65 4.29 -4.30 12.34
C ASP A 65 3.57 -5.66 12.46
N ASP A 66 2.25 -5.68 12.27
CA ASP A 66 1.40 -6.89 12.38
C ASP A 66 1.84 -8.02 11.44
N MET A 67 2.24 -7.66 10.22
CA MET A 67 2.69 -8.61 9.21
C MET A 67 4.20 -8.81 9.22
N ASN A 68 4.92 -8.09 10.08
CA ASN A 68 6.38 -8.10 10.19
C ASN A 68 7.06 -7.91 8.80
N LEU A 69 6.64 -6.87 8.07
CA LEU A 69 7.10 -6.58 6.72
C LEU A 69 8.55 -6.10 6.71
N ASP A 70 9.35 -6.60 5.77
CA ASP A 70 10.76 -6.19 5.62
C ASP A 70 10.94 -4.86 4.88
N MET A 71 9.94 -4.40 4.12
CA MET A 71 10.00 -3.18 3.32
C MET A 71 8.62 -2.66 2.93
N VAL A 72 8.45 -1.35 2.95
CA VAL A 72 7.29 -0.66 2.35
C VAL A 72 7.72 0.01 1.04
N VAL A 73 6.93 -0.15 -0.03
CA VAL A 73 7.17 0.51 -1.31
C VAL A 73 5.98 1.39 -1.66
N MET A 74 6.21 2.67 -1.95
CA MET A 74 5.14 3.60 -2.30
C MET A 74 5.63 4.72 -3.23
N SER A 75 4.70 5.36 -3.94
CA SER A 75 5.01 6.52 -4.78
C SER A 75 5.28 7.77 -3.93
N MET A 76 6.27 8.58 -4.33
CA MET A 76 6.46 9.92 -3.75
C MET A 76 5.23 10.82 -3.90
N GLU A 77 4.35 10.54 -4.87
CA GLU A 77 3.10 11.27 -5.06
C GLU A 77 2.22 11.29 -3.80
N ALA A 78 2.16 10.19 -3.05
CA ALA A 78 1.34 10.12 -1.84
C ALA A 78 1.81 11.11 -0.76
N ILE A 79 3.13 11.38 -0.72
CA ILE A 79 3.72 12.40 0.17
C ILE A 79 3.47 13.80 -0.39
N HIS A 80 3.73 14.00 -1.69
CA HIS A 80 3.55 15.32 -2.33
C HIS A 80 2.10 15.81 -2.27
N SER A 81 1.14 14.90 -2.45
CA SER A 81 -0.30 15.16 -2.34
C SER A 81 -0.79 15.24 -0.89
N LYS A 82 0.12 15.13 0.10
CA LYS A 82 -0.16 15.20 1.54
C LYS A 82 -1.11 14.12 2.07
N HIS A 83 -1.29 13.03 1.33
CA HIS A 83 -2.03 11.87 1.83
C HIS A 83 -1.21 11.12 2.91
N VAL A 84 0.12 11.16 2.80
CA VAL A 84 1.02 10.52 3.75
C VAL A 84 2.04 11.52 4.28
N ASP A 85 2.18 11.59 5.60
CA ASP A 85 3.17 12.43 6.26
C ASP A 85 4.55 11.72 6.27
N ALA A 86 5.54 12.34 5.64
CA ALA A 86 6.89 11.79 5.53
C ALA A 86 7.66 11.75 6.86
N ASN A 87 7.40 12.69 7.77
CA ASN A 87 8.04 12.69 9.09
C ASN A 87 7.52 11.51 9.91
N LEU A 88 6.19 11.31 9.89
CA LEU A 88 5.58 10.17 10.56
C LEU A 88 6.02 8.84 9.94
N LEU A 89 6.21 8.78 8.61
CA LEU A 89 6.75 7.58 7.96
C LEU A 89 8.15 7.25 8.48
N ALA A 90 9.03 8.25 8.55
CA ALA A 90 10.41 8.06 9.00
C ALA A 90 10.50 7.71 10.49
N GLU A 91 9.55 8.18 11.30
CA GLU A 91 9.52 7.96 12.74
C GLU A 91 8.88 6.62 13.13
N PHE A 92 7.80 6.21 12.45
CA PHE A 92 6.92 5.15 12.94
C PHE A 92 6.88 3.87 12.09
N ILE A 93 7.45 3.84 10.88
CA ILE A 93 7.47 2.61 10.09
C ILE A 93 8.62 1.71 10.56
N PRO A 94 8.36 0.46 10.98
CA PRO A 94 9.36 -0.42 11.59
C PRO A 94 10.35 -1.02 10.58
N CYS A 95 10.29 -0.62 9.30
CA CYS A 95 11.12 -1.16 8.23
C CYS A 95 11.47 -0.11 7.15
N PRO A 96 12.46 -0.40 6.28
CA PRO A 96 12.82 0.50 5.19
C PRO A 96 11.64 0.87 4.29
N VAL A 97 11.50 2.17 4.01
CA VAL A 97 10.52 2.70 3.05
C VAL A 97 11.24 3.07 1.74
N LEU A 98 10.87 2.42 0.65
CA LEU A 98 11.32 2.77 -0.70
C LEU A 98 10.30 3.69 -1.37
N LEU A 99 10.71 4.94 -1.58
CA LEU A 99 9.92 5.93 -2.31
C LEU A 99 10.27 5.90 -3.80
N LEU A 100 9.29 5.56 -4.63
CA LEU A 100 9.44 5.60 -6.09
C LEU A 100 9.29 7.05 -6.58
N PRO A 101 10.24 7.57 -7.38
CA PRO A 101 10.13 8.90 -7.95
C PRO A 101 8.94 8.99 -8.91
N LEU A 102 8.45 10.22 -9.11
CA LEU A 102 7.42 10.57 -10.08
C LEU A 102 7.87 10.29 -11.52
#